data_AF-A0A4Q4IU36-F1
#
_entry.id   AF-A0A4Q4IU36-F1
#
_cell.length_a   1.000
_cell.length_b   1.000
_cell.length_c   1.000
_cell.angle_alpha   90.00
_cell.angle_beta   90.00
_cell.angle_gamma   90.00
#
_symmetry.space_group_name_H-M   'P 1'
#
loop_
_entity.id
_entity.type
_entity.pdbx_description
1 polymer ?
#
loop_
_entity_poly.entity_id
_entity_poly.type
_entity_poly.pdbx_seq_one_letter_code
_entity_poly.pdbx_strand_id
1 'polypeptide(L)'
;MIDFAQARLDMFESGVFGQGNAFWRWIATVEARPYLAAFAADRAPPSEREFFAVDLAAEDLLDSDHLAELAQQIEATHGGRHTRQG
;
A
#
# COMPACT_ATOMS: atom_id res chain seq x y z
N MET A 1 12.57 -13.52 -4.33
CA MET A 1 12.77 -12.09 -4.60
C MET A 1 11.39 -11.48 -4.56
N ILE A 2 11.12 -10.60 -3.61
CA ILE A 2 9.79 -9.99 -3.47
C ILE A 2 9.53 -9.16 -4.73
N ASP A 3 8.51 -9.50 -5.50
CA ASP A 3 8.18 -8.80 -6.72
C ASP A 3 7.27 -7.60 -6.42
N PHE A 4 7.89 -6.43 -6.31
CA PHE A 4 7.18 -5.17 -6.06
C PHE A 4 6.32 -4.72 -7.25
N ALA A 5 6.56 -5.25 -8.46
CA ALA A 5 5.78 -4.89 -9.64
C ALA A 5 4.38 -5.52 -9.59
N GLN A 6 4.26 -6.76 -9.12
CA GLN A 6 2.98 -7.43 -8.86
C GLN A 6 2.24 -6.78 -7.70
N ALA A 7 2.90 -6.51 -6.56
CA ALA A 7 2.25 -5.85 -5.42
C ALA A 7 1.69 -4.48 -5.78
N ARG A 8 2.39 -3.72 -6.63
CA ARG A 8 1.90 -2.44 -7.14
C ARG A 8 0.63 -2.57 -8.00
N LEU A 9 0.56 -3.61 -8.84
CA LEU A 9 -0.64 -3.89 -9.64
C LEU A 9 -1.79 -4.30 -8.71
N ASP A 10 -1.51 -5.12 -7.72
CA ASP A 10 -2.51 -5.56 -6.74
C ASP A 10 -3.13 -4.39 -5.97
N MET A 11 -2.28 -3.48 -5.47
CA MET A 11 -2.72 -2.24 -4.82
C MET A 11 -3.57 -1.36 -5.75
N PHE A 12 -3.24 -1.33 -7.03
CA PHE A 12 -3.99 -0.58 -8.03
C PHE A 12 -5.35 -1.23 -8.34
N GLU A 13 -5.39 -2.56 -8.46
CA GLU A 13 -6.60 -3.35 -8.71
C GLU A 13 -7.54 -3.39 -7.50
N SER A 14 -6.98 -3.34 -6.28
CA SER A 14 -7.72 -3.20 -5.03
C SER A 14 -8.55 -1.91 -4.99
N GLY A 15 -8.12 -0.85 -5.69
CA GLY A 15 -8.85 0.41 -5.82
C GLY A 15 -8.84 1.29 -4.57
N VAL A 16 -8.23 0.84 -3.47
CA VAL A 16 -8.22 1.52 -2.17
C VAL A 16 -7.51 2.88 -2.22
N PHE A 17 -6.42 2.98 -2.99
CA PHE A 17 -5.65 4.22 -3.13
C PHE A 17 -6.16 5.18 -4.20
N GLY A 18 -7.26 4.81 -4.88
CA GLY A 18 -7.74 5.51 -6.06
C GLY A 18 -6.88 5.26 -7.31
N GLN A 19 -7.48 5.42 -8.49
CA GLN A 19 -6.78 5.20 -9.78
C GLN A 19 -6.03 6.46 -10.28
N GLY A 20 -5.78 7.42 -9.38
CA GLY A 20 -5.32 8.76 -9.70
C GLY A 20 -3.82 8.90 -9.91
N ASN A 21 -3.40 10.07 -10.43
CA ASN A 21 -1.99 10.41 -10.59
C ASN A 21 -1.24 10.52 -9.24
N ALA A 22 -1.94 10.77 -8.12
CA ALA A 22 -1.30 10.84 -6.80
C ALA A 22 -0.76 9.48 -6.36
N PHE A 23 -1.53 8.41 -6.55
CA PHE A 23 -1.08 7.05 -6.27
C PHE A 23 0.22 6.72 -7.02
N TRP A 24 0.27 6.97 -8.34
CA TRP A 24 1.47 6.72 -9.13
C TRP A 24 2.68 7.55 -8.71
N ARG A 25 2.45 8.76 -8.20
CA ARG A 25 3.51 9.62 -7.66
C ARG A 25 4.00 9.15 -6.30
N TRP A 26 3.10 8.66 -5.44
CA TRP A 26 3.43 8.12 -4.13
C TRP A 26 4.12 6.76 -4.23
N ILE A 27 3.64 5.84 -5.06
CA ILE A 27 4.22 4.51 -5.21
C ILE A 27 5.68 4.52 -5.74
N ALA A 28 6.08 5.64 -6.34
CA ALA A 28 7.45 5.88 -6.78
C ALA A 28 8.38 6.40 -5.65
N THR A 29 7.84 6.74 -4.47
CA THR A 29 8.63 7.21 -3.33
C THR A 29 9.09 6.06 -2.44
N VAL A 30 10.01 6.36 -1.52
CA VAL A 30 10.49 5.39 -0.53
C VAL A 30 9.44 5.05 0.53
N GLU A 31 8.44 5.92 0.73
CA GLU A 31 7.38 5.75 1.74
C GLU A 31 6.41 4.61 1.39
N ALA A 32 6.25 4.32 0.10
CA ALA A 32 5.45 3.20 -0.38
C ALA A 32 6.12 1.82 -0.17
N ARG A 33 7.44 1.77 0.07
CA ARG A 33 8.19 0.51 0.22
C ARG A 33 7.65 -0.44 1.29
N PRO A 34 7.37 0.00 2.54
CA PRO A 34 6.79 -0.89 3.56
C PRO A 34 5.44 -1.48 3.11
N TYR A 35 4.58 -0.68 2.48
CA TYR A 35 3.28 -1.15 1.99
C TYR A 35 3.40 -2.12 0.82
N LEU A 36 4.31 -1.85 -0.13
CA LEU A 36 4.63 -2.76 -1.22
C LEU A 36 5.19 -4.10 -0.72
N ALA A 37 6.02 -4.06 0.32
CA ALA A 37 6.54 -5.27 0.97
C ALA A 37 5.43 -6.06 1.67
N ALA A 38 4.52 -5.38 2.37
CA ALA A 38 3.37 -6.00 3.03
C ALA A 38 2.44 -6.69 2.01
N PHE A 39 2.04 -6.00 0.94
CA PHE A 39 1.21 -6.60 -0.13
C PHE A 39 1.90 -7.78 -0.82
N ALA A 40 3.20 -7.66 -1.08
CA ALA A 40 3.94 -8.75 -1.70
C ALA A 40 4.12 -9.95 -0.76
N ALA A 41 4.17 -9.73 0.56
CA ALA A 41 4.21 -10.78 1.56
C ALA A 41 2.84 -11.47 1.72
N ASP A 42 1.74 -10.70 1.69
CA ASP A 42 0.36 -11.23 1.70
C ASP A 42 0.10 -12.13 0.47
N ARG A 43 0.59 -11.71 -0.71
CA ARG A 43 0.50 -12.49 -1.95
C ARG A 43 1.51 -13.63 -2.05
N ALA A 44 2.55 -13.65 -1.23
CA ALA A 44 3.53 -14.72 -1.27
C ALA A 44 2.83 -16.04 -0.87
N PRO A 45 3.01 -17.13 -1.63
CA PRO A 45 2.46 -18.41 -1.23
C PRO A 45 2.98 -18.74 0.18
N PRO A 46 2.12 -19.25 1.09
CA PRO A 46 2.57 -19.66 2.41
C PRO A 46 3.66 -20.70 2.21
N SER A 47 4.91 -20.32 2.44
CA SER A 47 6.01 -21.26 2.33
C SER A 47 5.81 -22.27 3.45
N GLU A 48 5.78 -23.56 3.09
CA GLU A 48 5.40 -24.69 3.96
C GLU A 48 6.29 -24.85 5.22
N ARG A 49 7.26 -23.94 5.45
CA ARG A 49 8.13 -23.86 6.63
C ARG A 49 7.97 -22.59 7.48
N GLU A 50 7.16 -21.61 7.09
CA GLU A 50 6.98 -20.33 7.80
C GLU A 50 5.59 -20.20 8.47
N PHE A 51 4.98 -21.33 8.85
CA PHE A 51 3.71 -21.37 9.58
C PHE A 51 3.73 -20.70 10.97
N PHE A 52 4.87 -20.16 11.44
CA PHE A 52 5.06 -19.71 12.82
C PHE A 52 5.65 -18.30 13.02
N ALA A 53 5.78 -17.49 11.97
CA ALA A 53 6.36 -16.14 12.10
C ALA A 53 5.46 -15.03 11.53
N VAL A 54 4.14 -15.21 11.56
CA VAL A 54 3.23 -14.05 11.51
C VAL A 54 3.38 -13.34 12.85
N ASP A 55 4.20 -12.29 12.86
CA ASP A 55 4.33 -11.38 13.98
C ASP A 55 3.00 -10.64 14.13
N LEU A 56 2.08 -11.21 14.91
CA LEU A 56 0.75 -10.65 15.25
C LEU A 56 0.83 -9.29 15.97
N ALA A 57 2.04 -8.78 16.24
CA ALA A 57 2.29 -7.47 16.81
C ALA A 57 2.75 -6.42 15.77
N ALA A 58 2.94 -6.80 14.50
CA ALA A 58 3.06 -5.84 13.43
C ALA A 58 1.71 -5.18 13.22
N GLU A 59 1.65 -3.85 13.38
CA GLU A 59 0.50 -3.04 13.00
C GLU A 59 0.07 -3.44 11.58
N ASP A 60 -1.19 -3.85 11.41
CA ASP A 60 -1.67 -4.39 10.14
C ASP A 60 -1.71 -3.25 9.11
N LEU A 61 -0.59 -3.09 8.40
CA LEU A 61 -0.43 -2.05 7.38
C LEU A 61 -1.40 -2.22 6.21
N LEU A 62 -2.08 -3.36 6.12
CA LEU A 62 -3.07 -3.71 5.10
C LEU A 62 -4.50 -3.58 5.61
N ASP A 63 -4.69 -3.05 6.82
CA ASP A 63 -6.01 -2.83 7.39
C ASP A 63 -6.79 -1.84 6.53
N SER A 64 -8.07 -2.15 6.31
CA SER A 64 -8.90 -1.35 5.40
C SER A 64 -9.09 0.10 5.86
N ASP A 65 -9.14 0.35 7.17
CA ASP A 65 -9.24 1.70 7.74
C ASP A 65 -7.92 2.47 7.56
N HIS A 66 -6.80 1.81 7.86
CA HIS A 66 -5.46 2.39 7.68
C HIS A 66 -5.14 2.70 6.22
N LEU A 67 -5.49 1.80 5.29
CA LEU A 67 -5.29 2.02 3.87
C LEU A 67 -6.16 3.17 3.33
N ALA A 68 -7.39 3.33 3.83
CA ALA A 68 -8.27 4.45 3.47
C ALA A 68 -7.71 5.79 3.96
N GLU A 69 -7.20 5.86 5.19
CA GLU A 69 -6.51 7.04 5.73
C GLU A 69 -5.25 7.36 4.92
N LEU A 70 -4.45 6.34 4.58
CA LEU A 70 -3.27 6.51 3.74
C LEU A 70 -3.64 7.04 2.35
N ALA A 71 -4.69 6.54 1.71
CA ALA A 71 -5.16 7.03 0.42
C ALA A 71 -5.48 8.53 0.44
N GLN A 72 -6.15 9.00 1.50
CA GLN A 72 -6.43 10.43 1.68
C GLN A 72 -5.15 11.25 1.85
N GLN A 73 -4.17 10.75 2.61
CA GLN A 73 -2.87 11.41 2.78
C GLN A 73 -2.08 11.48 1.47
N ILE A 74 -2.12 10.42 0.67
CA ILE A 74 -1.49 10.35 -0.64
C ILE A 74 -2.09 11.39 -1.58
N GLU A 75 -3.42 11.46 -1.66
CA GLU A 75 -4.11 12.46 -2.49
C GLU A 75 -3.82 13.89 -2.00
N ALA A 76 -3.80 14.13 -0.68
CA ALA A 76 -3.47 15.43 -0.11
C ALA A 76 -2.02 15.88 -0.41
N THR A 77 -1.07 14.93 -0.40
CA THR A 77 0.36 15.21 -0.56
C THR A 77 0.79 15.23 -2.03
N HIS A 78 0.28 14.29 -2.83
CA HIS A 78 0.74 14.03 -4.20
C HIS A 78 -0.30 14.36 -5.30
N GLY A 79 -1.57 14.54 -4.94
CA GLY A 79 -2.67 14.80 -5.89
C GLY A 79 -2.57 16.15 -6.61
N GLY A 80 -1.75 17.06 -6.08
CA GLY A 80 -1.57 18.38 -6.66
C GLY A 80 -2.72 19.32 -6.30
N ARG A 81 -2.35 20.51 -5.83
CA ARG A 81 -3.21 21.57 -5.31
C ARG A 81 -4.55 21.71 -6.08
N HIS A 82 -5.65 21.36 -5.44
CA HIS A 82 -6.87 22.15 -5.56
C HIS A 82 -7.48 22.37 -4.17
N THR A 83 -7.41 23.62 -3.76
CA THR A 83 -8.13 24.22 -2.64
C THR A 83 -9.53 23.64 -2.45
N ARG A 84 -9.82 23.09 -1.27
CA ARG A 84 -11.11 23.33 -0.61
C ARG A 84 -10.82 24.13 0.66
N GLN A 85 -10.83 25.43 0.48
CA GLN A 85 -11.09 26.41 1.53
C GLN A 85 -12.53 26.17 2.04
N GLY A 86 -12.70 26.22 3.35
CA GLY A 86 -13.99 26.14 4.06
C GLY A 86 -13.73 26.13 5.55
#